data_AF-A0A353P586-F1
#
_entry.id   AF-A0A353P586-F1
#
_cell.length_a   1.000
_cell.length_b   1.000
_cell.length_c   1.000
_cell.angle_alpha   90.00
_cell.angle_beta   90.00
_cell.angle_gamma   90.00
#
_symmetry.space_group_name_H-M   'P 1'
#
loop_
_entity.id
_entity.type
_entity.pdbx_description
1 polymer ?
#
loop_
_entity_poly.entity_id
_entity_poly.type
_entity_poly.pdbx_seq_one_letter_code
_entity_poly.pdbx_strand_id
1 'polypeptide(L)'
;MKLLTKEIRKKLPPLYAQEDKGGKTVVHAKFFTPDSNWTWYATEFDGEDTFFGLVEGFEKELGYFSLKELESVRGSLGLPIERDLYFKPKTLEEIAPELFNEVKK
;
A
#
# COMPACT_ATOMS: atom_id res chain seq x y z
N MET A 1 9.64 1.12 -15.12
CA MET A 1 9.54 2.24 -14.14
C MET A 1 10.05 1.74 -12.79
N LYS A 2 10.71 2.58 -11.97
CA LYS A 2 11.07 2.17 -10.59
C LYS A 2 9.87 2.37 -9.67
N LEU A 3 9.44 1.32 -8.96
CA LEU A 3 8.30 1.39 -8.04
C LEU A 3 8.60 2.34 -6.87
N LEU A 4 9.65 2.05 -6.10
CA LEU A 4 10.03 2.88 -4.95
C LEU A 4 11.17 3.85 -5.29
N THR A 5 10.86 5.13 -5.42
CA THR A 5 11.88 6.17 -5.63
C THR A 5 12.55 6.56 -4.31
N LYS A 6 13.73 7.19 -4.39
CA LYS A 6 14.41 7.76 -3.21
C LYS A 6 13.55 8.79 -2.47
N GLU A 7 12.67 9.50 -3.19
CA GLU A 7 11.77 10.49 -2.60
C GLU A 7 10.67 9.83 -1.78
N ILE A 8 10.04 8.78 -2.29
CA ILE A 8 8.97 8.06 -1.58
C ILE A 8 9.54 7.33 -0.38
N ARG A 9 10.71 6.71 -0.54
CA ARG A 9 11.43 6.05 0.55
C ARG A 9 11.70 6.97 1.74
N LYS A 10 11.92 8.27 1.50
CA LYS A 10 12.09 9.27 2.57
C LYS A 10 10.79 9.69 3.24
N LYS A 11 9.65 9.50 2.57
CA LYS A 11 8.31 9.85 3.06
C LYS A 11 7.68 8.72 3.88
N LEU A 12 8.06 7.48 3.64
CA LEU A 12 7.57 6.31 4.36
C LEU A 12 8.15 6.27 5.78
N PRO A 13 7.31 6.21 6.82
CA PRO A 13 7.72 5.92 8.19
C PRO A 13 8.34 4.50 8.30
N PRO A 14 9.21 4.26 9.31
CA PRO A 14 9.65 2.91 9.63
C PRO A 14 8.45 2.06 10.09
N LEU A 15 8.57 0.73 9.99
CA LEU A 15 7.55 -0.18 10.51
C LEU A 15 7.23 0.12 11.98
N TYR A 16 5.94 -0.04 12.35
CA TYR A 16 5.39 0.20 13.69
C TYR A 16 5.31 1.68 14.13
N ALA A 17 5.72 2.64 13.31
CA ALA A 17 5.59 4.07 13.61
C ALA A 17 4.14 4.60 13.62
N GLN A 18 3.18 3.82 13.13
CA GLN A 18 1.78 4.19 12.99
C GLN A 18 0.80 3.23 13.68
N GLU A 19 1.27 2.26 14.48
CA GLU A 19 0.45 1.17 15.04
C GLU A 19 -0.78 1.66 15.83
N ASP A 20 -0.63 2.74 16.60
CA ASP A 20 -1.69 3.29 17.45
C ASP A 20 -2.70 4.19 16.72
N LYS A 21 -2.57 4.37 15.41
CA LYS A 21 -3.40 5.32 14.65
C LYS A 21 -4.69 4.73 14.10
N GLY A 22 -4.81 3.40 14.04
CA GLY A 22 -5.98 2.72 13.46
C GLY A 22 -6.33 3.27 12.07
N GLY A 23 -7.60 3.66 11.85
CA GLY A 23 -8.06 4.25 10.58
C GLY A 23 -7.33 5.53 10.16
N LYS A 24 -6.74 6.27 11.11
CA LYS A 24 -5.98 7.50 10.84
C LYS A 24 -4.55 7.25 10.37
N THR A 25 -4.14 5.99 10.23
CA THR A 25 -2.86 5.62 9.63
C THR A 25 -2.75 6.20 8.23
N VAL A 26 -1.63 6.86 7.92
CA VAL A 26 -1.43 7.54 6.64
C VAL A 26 -0.78 6.58 5.64
N VAL A 27 -1.38 6.48 4.45
CA VAL A 27 -0.80 5.82 3.28
C VAL A 27 0.04 6.82 2.50
N HIS A 28 1.26 6.42 2.13
CA HIS A 28 2.22 7.27 1.44
C HIS A 28 2.45 6.89 -0.03
N ALA A 29 2.15 5.65 -0.41
CA ALA A 29 2.29 5.19 -1.79
C ALA A 29 1.20 4.18 -2.15
N LYS A 30 0.84 4.17 -3.44
CA LYS A 30 -0.10 3.22 -4.04
C LYS A 30 0.56 2.51 -5.21
N PHE A 31 0.46 1.18 -5.21
CA PHE A 31 0.89 0.30 -6.30
C PHE A 31 -0.32 -0.47 -6.81
N PHE A 32 -0.36 -0.80 -8.10
CA PHE A 32 -1.49 -1.51 -8.69
C PHE A 32 -1.08 -2.33 -9.91
N THR A 33 -1.83 -3.38 -10.20
CA THR A 33 -1.72 -4.10 -11.47
C THR A 33 -2.53 -3.39 -12.55
N PRO A 34 -1.98 -3.09 -13.74
CA PRO A 34 -2.74 -2.47 -14.83
C PRO A 34 -3.80 -3.38 -15.48
N ASP A 35 -3.61 -4.69 -15.35
CA ASP A 35 -4.36 -5.76 -16.01
C ASP A 35 -5.13 -6.66 -15.03
N SER A 36 -5.23 -6.26 -13.76
CA SER A 36 -6.03 -6.94 -12.74
C SER A 36 -6.53 -5.96 -11.67
N ASN A 37 -7.31 -6.43 -10.70
CA ASN A 37 -7.91 -5.58 -9.66
C ASN A 37 -7.08 -5.49 -8.37
N TRP A 38 -5.80 -5.87 -8.40
CA TRP A 38 -4.95 -5.83 -7.21
C TRP A 38 -4.33 -4.45 -7.00
N THR A 39 -4.40 -3.96 -5.76
CA THR A 39 -3.84 -2.70 -5.32
C THR A 39 -3.17 -2.85 -3.95
N TRP A 40 -2.01 -2.22 -3.77
CA TRP A 40 -1.28 -2.16 -2.51
C TRP A 40 -1.10 -0.71 -2.09
N TYR A 41 -1.41 -0.41 -0.83
CA TYR A 41 -1.31 0.91 -0.23
C TYR A 41 -0.29 0.85 0.90
N ALA A 42 0.91 1.40 0.70
CA ALA A 42 1.99 1.35 1.69
C ALA A 42 1.84 2.44 2.74
N THR A 43 1.77 2.03 4.01
CA THR A 43 1.74 2.92 5.18
C THR A 43 3.13 3.07 5.80
N GLU A 44 3.94 2.00 5.79
CA GLU A 44 5.24 1.94 6.44
C GLU A 44 6.21 1.06 5.64
N PHE A 45 7.51 1.22 5.89
CA PHE A 45 8.56 0.47 5.19
C PHE A 45 9.77 0.26 6.09
N ASP A 46 10.36 -0.94 6.06
CA ASP A 46 11.56 -1.29 6.85
C ASP A 46 12.83 -0.54 6.39
N GLY A 47 12.80 0.06 5.21
CA GLY A 47 13.97 0.69 4.62
C GLY A 47 14.88 -0.31 3.89
N GLU A 48 14.36 -1.46 3.48
CA GLU A 48 15.04 -2.45 2.64
C GLU A 48 14.08 -3.04 1.60
N ASP A 49 13.08 -3.80 2.04
CA ASP A 49 12.20 -4.60 1.18
C ASP A 49 10.76 -4.70 1.67
N THR A 50 10.52 -4.75 2.99
CA THR A 50 9.20 -5.05 3.54
C THR A 50 8.39 -3.79 3.80
N PHE A 51 7.21 -3.73 3.21
CA PHE A 51 6.16 -2.77 3.54
C PHE A 51 5.18 -3.36 4.55
N PHE A 52 4.53 -2.47 5.30
CA PHE A 52 3.23 -2.73 5.90
C PHE A 52 2.20 -1.82 5.26
N GLY A 53 0.95 -2.29 5.14
CA GLY A 53 -0.13 -1.49 4.59
C GLY A 53 -1.36 -2.29 4.20
N LEU A 54 -2.25 -1.67 3.43
CA LEU A 54 -3.48 -2.28 2.95
C LEU A 54 -3.25 -2.98 1.61
N VAL A 55 -3.67 -4.23 1.51
CA VAL A 55 -3.75 -5.00 0.27
C VAL A 55 -5.21 -5.13 -0.11
N GLU A 56 -5.57 -4.64 -1.29
CA GLU A 56 -6.90 -4.73 -1.88
C GLU A 56 -6.82 -5.70 -3.07
N GLY A 57 -7.32 -6.91 -2.88
CA GLY A 57 -7.36 -7.97 -3.89
C GLY A 57 -8.72 -8.65 -3.91
N PHE A 58 -8.77 -9.92 -3.47
CA PHE A 58 -10.04 -10.61 -3.24
C PHE A 58 -10.81 -10.03 -2.05
N GLU A 59 -10.07 -9.72 -0.99
CA GLU A 59 -10.55 -9.01 0.19
C GLU A 59 -9.59 -7.85 0.50
N LYS A 60 -9.99 -7.00 1.45
CA LYS A 60 -9.18 -5.89 1.93
C LYS A 60 -8.56 -6.27 3.26
N GLU A 61 -7.23 -6.38 3.29
CA GLU A 61 -6.50 -6.84 4.46
C GLU A 61 -5.29 -5.95 4.75
N LEU A 62 -5.04 -5.68 6.03
CA LEU A 62 -3.80 -5.07 6.48
C LEU A 62 -2.74 -6.14 6.67
N GLY A 63 -1.58 -5.97 6.05
CA GLY A 63 -0.53 -6.97 6.10
C GLY A 63 0.80 -6.49 5.53
N TYR A 64 1.76 -7.40 5.54
CA TYR A 64 3.09 -7.18 5.00
C TYR A 64 3.16 -7.57 3.53
N PHE A 65 3.95 -6.84 2.75
CA PHE A 65 4.25 -7.19 1.36
C PHE A 65 5.65 -6.70 0.95
N SER A 66 6.28 -7.40 0.01
CA SER A 66 7.67 -7.15 -0.39
C SER A 66 7.79 -6.28 -1.64
N LEU A 67 8.73 -5.32 -1.64
CA LEU A 67 9.11 -4.54 -2.81
C LEU A 67 9.62 -5.44 -3.94
N LYS A 68 10.50 -6.40 -3.61
CA LYS A 68 11.06 -7.34 -4.57
C LYS A 68 9.96 -8.21 -5.19
N GLU A 69 8.99 -8.66 -4.42
CA GLU A 69 7.84 -9.39 -4.95
C GLU A 69 7.04 -8.51 -5.91
N LEU A 70 6.69 -7.28 -5.51
CA LEU A 70 5.97 -6.33 -6.37
C LEU A 70 6.71 -6.07 -7.70
N GLU A 71 8.05 -5.95 -7.67
CA GLU A 71 8.85 -5.74 -8.88
C GLU A 71 8.92 -6.98 -9.78
N SER A 72 8.74 -8.19 -9.21
CA SER A 72 8.79 -9.46 -9.93
C SER A 72 7.45 -9.90 -10.52
N VAL A 73 6.33 -9.53 -9.88
CA VAL A 73 4.98 -9.95 -10.30
C VAL A 73 4.65 -9.44 -11.69
N ARG A 74 4.02 -10.31 -12.48
CA ARG A 74 3.44 -9.99 -13.78
C ARG A 74 1.98 -10.42 -13.78
N GLY A 75 1.10 -9.54 -14.24
CA GLY A 75 -0.32 -9.84 -14.39
C GLY A 75 -0.59 -10.79 -15.56
N SER A 76 -1.88 -11.04 -15.82
CA SER A 76 -2.33 -12.00 -16.83
C SER A 76 -1.93 -11.63 -18.26
N LEU A 77 -1.73 -10.33 -18.53
CA LEU A 77 -1.23 -9.82 -19.82
C LEU A 77 0.30 -9.65 -19.82
N GLY A 78 0.99 -10.12 -18.78
CA GLY A 78 2.43 -9.97 -18.62
C GLY A 78 2.86 -8.55 -18.23
N LEU A 79 1.94 -7.68 -17.83
CA LEU A 79 2.26 -6.31 -17.41
C LEU A 79 2.85 -6.30 -16.00
N PRO A 80 3.87 -5.46 -15.73
CA PRO A 80 4.39 -5.29 -14.38
C PRO A 80 3.40 -4.49 -13.52
N ILE A 81 3.55 -4.61 -12.20
CA ILE A 81 2.93 -3.67 -11.26
C ILE A 81 3.45 -2.26 -11.52
N GLU A 82 2.57 -1.28 -11.36
CA GLU A 82 2.87 0.13 -11.50
C GLU A 82 2.68 0.88 -10.17
N ARG A 83 3.32 2.04 -10.08
CA ARG A 83 3.11 3.01 -9.00
C ARG A 83 2.24 4.14 -9.50
N ASP A 84 1.25 4.53 -8.72
CA ASP A 84 0.48 5.74 -8.97
C ASP A 84 1.36 7.00 -8.76
N LEU A 85 1.58 7.76 -9.84
CA LEU A 85 2.41 8.96 -9.84
C LEU A 85 1.73 10.18 -9.20
N TYR A 86 0.41 10.18 -9.12
CA TYR A 86 -0.40 11.31 -8.66
C TYR A 86 -1.05 11.06 -7.30
N PHE A 87 -0.80 9.88 -6.71
CA PHE A 87 -1.27 9.56 -5.38
C PHE A 87 -0.80 10.60 -4.36
N LYS A 88 -1.77 11.15 -3.63
CA LYS A 88 -1.53 12.05 -2.49
C LYS A 88 -1.78 11.27 -1.21
N PRO A 89 -0.98 11.50 -0.15
CA PRO A 89 -1.21 10.84 1.13
C PRO A 89 -2.63 11.02 1.64
N LYS A 90 -3.21 9.92 2.11
CA LYS A 90 -4.57 9.82 2.66
C LYS A 90 -4.56 8.81 3.80
N THR A 91 -5.53 8.93 4.69
CA THR A 91 -5.71 7.97 5.79
C THR A 91 -6.32 6.66 5.29
N LEU A 92 -6.13 5.57 6.04
CA LEU A 92 -6.79 4.30 5.74
C LEU A 92 -8.31 4.41 5.79
N GLU A 93 -8.88 5.23 6.69
CA GLU A 93 -10.33 5.50 6.76
C GLU A 93 -10.87 6.21 5.51
N GLU A 94 -10.07 7.07 4.86
CA GLU A 94 -10.45 7.68 3.58
C GLU A 94 -10.38 6.71 2.40
N ILE A 95 -9.51 5.69 2.48
CA ILE A 95 -9.28 4.72 1.39
C ILE A 95 -10.24 3.54 1.48
N ALA A 96 -10.43 3.01 2.69
CA ALA A 96 -11.23 1.83 2.99
C ALA A 96 -12.08 2.07 4.25
N PRO A 97 -13.06 3.00 4.20
CA PRO A 97 -13.87 3.36 5.37
C PRO A 97 -14.60 2.16 6.00
N GLU A 98 -14.98 1.16 5.19
CA GLU A 98 -15.62 -0.07 5.63
C GLU A 98 -14.80 -0.90 6.63
N LEU A 99 -13.47 -0.75 6.66
CA LEU A 99 -12.62 -1.42 7.64
C LEU A 99 -12.64 -0.73 9.02
N PHE A 100 -13.10 0.51 9.09
CA PHE A 100 -13.06 1.35 10.29
C PHE A 100 -14.43 1.86 10.73
N ASN A 101 -15.47 1.62 9.94
CA ASN A 101 -16.83 1.85 10.33
C ASN A 101 -17.17 0.89 11.48
N GLU A 102 -17.19 1.39 12.71
CA GLU A 102 -17.79 0.68 13.83
C GLU A 102 -19.20 0.26 13.40
N VAL A 103 -19.48 -1.04 13.44
CA VAL A 103 -20.85 -1.53 13.41
C VAL A 103 -21.53 -0.90 14.62
N LYS A 104 -22.32 0.15 14.38
CA LYS A 104 -23.35 0.57 15.33
C LYS A 104 -24.31 -0.61 15.47
N LYS A 105 -23.99 -1.52 16.40
CA LYS A 105 -24.94 -2.49 16.94
C LYS A 105 -25.87 -1.77 17.90
#